data_AF-A0A419J2P5-F1
#
_entry.id   AF-A0A419J2P5-F1
#
_cell.length_a   1.000
_cell.length_b   1.000
_cell.length_c   1.000
_cell.angle_alpha   90.00
_cell.angle_beta   90.00
_cell.angle_gamma   90.00
#
_symmetry.space_group_name_H-M   'P 1'
#
loop_
_entity.id
_entity.type
_entity.pdbx_description
1 polymer ?
#
loop_
_entity_poly.entity_id
_entity_poly.type
_entity_poly.pdbx_seq_one_letter_code
_entity_poly.pdbx_strand_id
1 'polypeptide(L)'
;MNIRKSRTLIRLLTCDICLIYLILIIIFTIKGGEDLAKIFNCKDFGGSCNWKGRAETLEELLKKISRHGAIKHNMKAMSDDMKLKIISVIREQ
;
A
#
# COMPACT_ATOMS: atom_id res chain seq x y z
N MET A 1 -2.94 -60.84 -12.57
CA MET A 1 -4.41 -60.72 -12.43
C MET A 1 -4.66 -59.94 -11.13
N ASN A 2 -5.19 -58.70 -11.20
CA ASN A 2 -6.61 -58.39 -10.97
C ASN A 2 -6.88 -58.29 -9.43
N ILE A 3 -7.36 -57.22 -8.76
CA ILE A 3 -7.81 -55.85 -9.10
C ILE A 3 -8.50 -55.26 -7.85
N ARG A 4 -8.59 -53.91 -7.76
CA ARG A 4 -9.62 -53.08 -7.06
C ARG A 4 -9.56 -52.99 -5.51
N LYS A 5 -9.94 -51.87 -4.84
CA LYS A 5 -10.77 -50.71 -5.26
C LYS A 5 -10.67 -49.52 -4.28
N SER A 6 -10.88 -48.32 -4.84
CA SER A 6 -11.64 -47.14 -4.33
C SER A 6 -11.25 -46.45 -3.01
N ARG A 7 -10.73 -45.22 -3.05
CA ARG A 7 -11.44 -43.91 -3.18
C ARG A 7 -12.15 -43.45 -1.90
N THR A 8 -11.42 -42.68 -1.08
CA THR A 8 -11.95 -41.48 -0.41
C THR A 8 -10.88 -40.38 -0.49
N LEU A 9 -11.33 -39.17 -0.79
CA LEU A 9 -10.59 -37.98 -1.22
C LEU A 9 -10.06 -37.13 -0.05
N ILE A 10 -9.04 -36.30 -0.36
CA ILE A 10 -8.55 -35.06 0.32
C ILE A 10 -7.43 -35.25 1.36
N ARG A 11 -6.14 -35.13 0.99
CA ARG A 11 -5.27 -33.90 0.89
C ARG A 11 -4.66 -33.48 2.24
N LEU A 12 -3.41 -33.88 2.51
CA LEU A 12 -2.56 -33.33 3.59
C LEU A 12 -1.08 -33.30 3.13
N LEU A 13 -0.85 -32.75 1.94
CA LEU A 13 0.47 -32.46 1.37
C LEU A 13 0.75 -30.95 1.51
N THR A 14 0.55 -30.39 2.70
CA THR A 14 0.52 -28.92 2.95
C THR A 14 1.18 -28.52 4.29
N CYS A 15 2.34 -29.08 4.66
CA CYS A 15 3.02 -28.65 5.89
C CYS A 15 4.19 -27.68 5.69
N ASP A 16 5.06 -27.83 4.68
CA ASP A 16 6.25 -26.97 4.58
C ASP A 16 6.05 -25.66 3.78
N ILE A 17 5.15 -25.66 2.79
CA ILE A 17 4.90 -24.47 1.95
C ILE A 17 4.21 -23.35 2.75
N CYS A 18 3.35 -23.70 3.73
CA CYS A 18 2.66 -22.71 4.57
C CYS A 18 3.62 -21.93 5.47
N LEU A 19 4.68 -22.55 5.99
CA LEU A 19 5.63 -21.89 6.88
C LEU A 19 6.50 -20.88 6.12
N ILE A 20 6.94 -21.25 4.91
CA ILE A 20 7.70 -20.35 4.02
C ILE A 20 6.82 -19.17 3.57
N TYR A 21 5.54 -19.40 3.25
CA TYR A 21 4.61 -18.33 2.88
C TYR A 21 4.31 -17.37 4.05
N LEU A 22 4.19 -17.89 5.27
CA LEU A 22 4.00 -17.10 6.48
C LEU A 22 5.24 -16.24 6.81
N ILE A 23 6.45 -16.78 6.65
CA ILE A 23 7.71 -16.04 6.84
C ILE A 23 7.88 -14.95 5.76
N LEU A 24 7.53 -15.24 4.50
CA LEU A 24 7.53 -14.24 3.42
C LEU A 24 6.54 -13.09 3.69
N ILE A 25 5.35 -13.38 4.23
CA ILE A 25 4.38 -12.36 4.66
C ILE A 25 4.96 -11.49 5.79
N ILE A 26 5.58 -12.10 6.80
CA ILE A 26 6.19 -11.36 7.92
C ILE A 26 7.35 -10.48 7.44
N ILE A 27 8.22 -10.98 6.55
CA ILE A 27 9.30 -10.19 5.94
C ILE A 27 8.76 -9.04 5.05
N PHE A 28 7.65 -9.26 4.33
CA PHE A 28 6.98 -8.21 3.54
C PHE A 28 6.37 -7.13 4.43
N THR A 29 5.89 -7.48 5.64
CA THR A 29 5.33 -6.50 6.59
C THR A 29 6.36 -5.67 7.37
N ILE A 30 7.64 -6.06 7.40
CA ILE A 30 8.68 -5.36 8.18
C ILE A 30 9.52 -4.38 7.30
N LYS A 31 9.45 -4.50 5.96
CA LYS A 31 10.27 -3.74 5.00
C LYS A 31 9.67 -2.36 4.66
N GLY A 32 9.49 -1.51 5.67
CA GLY A 32 8.78 -0.23 5.54
C GLY A 32 9.56 1.05 5.89
N GLY A 33 10.89 1.03 5.91
CA GLY A 33 11.74 2.24 5.81
C GLY A 33 11.59 3.27 6.93
N GLU A 34 12.49 3.19 7.89
CA GLU A 34 12.83 4.24 8.84
C GLU A 34 13.35 5.51 8.14
N ASP A 35 12.46 6.38 7.66
CA ASP A 35 12.85 7.69 7.12
C ASP A 35 11.77 8.74 7.43
N LEU A 36 12.15 9.75 8.21
CA LEU A 36 11.44 11.01 8.56
C LEU A 36 10.02 11.13 8.02
N ALA A 37 9.04 11.31 8.93
CA ALA A 37 7.64 11.31 8.55
C ALA A 37 7.37 12.38 7.47
N LYS A 38 6.84 11.92 6.34
CA LYS A 38 6.58 12.71 5.16
C LYS A 38 5.32 13.52 5.39
N ILE A 39 5.41 14.83 5.20
CA ILE A 39 4.33 15.79 5.37
C ILE A 39 4.02 16.44 4.02
N PHE A 40 2.73 16.52 3.71
CA PHE A 40 2.20 17.23 2.57
C PHE A 40 1.13 18.22 3.02
N ASN A 41 1.19 19.46 2.53
CA ASN A 41 0.10 20.43 2.70
C ASN A 41 -0.53 20.72 1.34
N CYS A 42 -1.85 20.62 1.24
CA CYS A 42 -2.56 20.90 -0.01
C CYS A 42 -2.40 22.37 -0.47
N LYS A 43 -2.21 23.29 0.47
CA LYS A 43 -1.89 24.70 0.20
C LYS A 43 -0.57 24.88 -0.54
N ASP A 44 0.44 24.05 -0.24
CA ASP A 44 1.76 24.13 -0.88
C ASP A 44 1.69 23.70 -2.36
N PHE A 45 0.67 22.94 -2.73
CA PHE A 45 0.39 22.54 -4.11
C PHE A 45 -0.34 23.64 -4.93
N GLY A 46 -0.82 24.71 -4.28
CA GLY A 46 -1.49 25.84 -4.94
C GLY A 46 -3.01 25.89 -4.75
N GLY A 47 -3.58 25.04 -3.89
CA GLY A 47 -5.00 25.11 -3.52
C GLY A 47 -5.29 26.09 -2.38
N SER A 48 -6.56 26.47 -2.21
CA SER A 48 -7.05 27.18 -1.01
C SER A 48 -7.34 26.25 0.17
N CYS A 49 -6.94 24.97 0.08
CA CYS A 49 -7.25 23.94 1.07
C CYS A 49 -6.17 23.85 2.15
N ASN A 50 -6.58 23.93 3.41
CA ASN A 50 -5.70 23.84 4.58
C ASN A 50 -5.42 22.39 5.05
N TRP A 51 -5.75 21.39 4.23
CA TRP A 51 -5.53 19.99 4.60
C TRP A 51 -4.04 19.63 4.62
N LYS A 52 -3.67 18.81 5.61
CA LYS A 52 -2.32 18.31 5.81
C LYS A 52 -2.36 16.80 5.94
N GLY A 53 -1.47 16.12 5.24
CA GLY A 53 -1.24 14.68 5.34
C GLY A 53 0.13 14.41 5.96
N ARG A 54 0.19 13.47 6.90
CA ARG A 54 1.44 12.91 7.41
C ARG A 54 1.41 11.39 7.28
N ALA A 55 2.50 10.80 6.82
CA ALA A 55 2.70 9.36 6.85
C ALA A 55 4.20 9.02 6.89
N GLU A 56 4.52 7.83 7.35
CA GLU A 56 5.90 7.33 7.38
C GLU A 56 6.39 7.02 5.97
N THR A 57 5.51 6.42 5.15
CA THR A 57 5.82 6.06 3.77
C THR A 57 5.17 7.01 2.76
N LEU A 58 5.83 7.16 1.61
CA LEU A 58 5.30 7.93 0.49
C LEU A 58 3.98 7.33 -0.02
N GLU A 59 3.88 6.01 -0.08
CA GLU A 59 2.69 5.31 -0.57
C GLU A 59 1.45 5.61 0.29
N GLU A 60 1.59 5.53 1.63
CA GLU A 60 0.53 5.88 2.56
C GLU A 60 0.14 7.35 2.45
N LEU A 61 1.11 8.25 2.25
CA LEU A 61 0.84 9.67 2.05
C LEU A 61 0.06 9.92 0.75
N LEU A 62 0.46 9.29 -0.36
CA LEU A 62 -0.23 9.40 -1.66
C LEU A 62 -1.66 8.86 -1.59
N LYS A 63 -1.89 7.77 -0.86
CA LYS A 63 -3.24 7.23 -0.64
C LYS A 63 -4.13 8.22 0.12
N LYS A 64 -3.60 8.87 1.15
CA LYS A 64 -4.31 9.93 1.89
C LYS A 64 -4.61 11.14 1.00
N ILE A 65 -3.64 11.57 0.18
CA ILE A 65 -3.81 12.70 -0.75
C ILE A 65 -4.87 12.39 -1.82
N SER A 66 -4.84 11.21 -2.42
CA SER A 66 -5.82 10.76 -3.42
C SER A 66 -7.24 10.77 -2.84
N ARG A 67 -7.43 10.21 -1.65
CA ARG A 67 -8.71 10.22 -0.95
C ARG A 67 -9.19 11.65 -0.66
N HIS A 68 -8.28 12.52 -0.22
CA HIS A 68 -8.59 13.92 0.02
C HIS A 68 -9.03 14.65 -1.25
N GLY A 69 -8.29 14.48 -2.35
CA GLY A 69 -8.63 15.04 -3.66
C GLY A 69 -10.01 14.57 -4.16
N ALA A 70 -10.33 13.29 -4.00
CA ALA A 70 -11.63 12.75 -4.36
C ALA A 70 -12.78 13.34 -3.54
N ILE A 71 -12.60 13.49 -2.22
CA ILE A 71 -13.68 13.95 -1.33
C ILE A 71 -13.86 15.47 -1.36
N LYS A 72 -12.76 16.23 -1.32
CA LYS A 72 -12.79 17.69 -1.17
C LYS A 72 -12.74 18.45 -2.49
N HIS A 73 -12.13 17.86 -3.51
CA HIS A 73 -11.94 18.49 -4.82
C HIS A 73 -12.67 17.73 -5.94
N ASN A 74 -13.46 16.70 -5.60
CA ASN A 74 -14.21 15.85 -6.54
C ASN A 74 -13.33 15.29 -7.67
N MET A 75 -12.05 15.04 -7.37
CA MET A 75 -11.07 14.55 -8.32
C MET A 75 -11.22 13.05 -8.49
N LYS A 76 -11.58 12.59 -9.69
CA LYS A 76 -11.79 11.16 -9.97
C LYS A 76 -10.50 10.35 -10.06
N ALA A 77 -9.42 10.96 -10.51
CA ALA A 77 -8.13 10.29 -10.67
C ALA A 77 -6.99 11.30 -10.51
N MET A 78 -5.90 10.84 -9.89
CA MET A 78 -4.65 11.59 -9.77
C MET A 78 -3.73 11.13 -10.91
N SER A 79 -3.47 12.00 -11.89
CA SER A 79 -2.56 11.69 -13.00
C SER A 79 -1.12 11.52 -12.51
N ASP A 80 -0.29 10.84 -13.30
CA ASP A 80 1.10 10.59 -12.92
C ASP A 80 1.92 11.89 -12.83
N ASP A 81 1.65 12.87 -13.70
CA ASP A 81 2.21 14.23 -13.59
C ASP A 81 1.88 14.89 -12.24
N MET A 82 0.66 14.68 -11.76
CA MET A 82 0.22 15.22 -10.48
C MET A 82 0.95 14.54 -9.31
N LYS A 83 1.17 13.21 -9.40
CA LYS A 83 1.97 12.48 -8.42
C LYS A 83 3.39 13.01 -8.35
N LEU A 84 4.03 13.26 -9.50
CA LEU A 84 5.39 13.82 -9.54
C LEU A 84 5.45 15.20 -8.89
N LYS A 85 4.48 16.07 -9.19
CA LYS A 85 4.38 17.39 -8.54
C LYS A 85 4.15 17.27 -7.03
N ILE A 86 3.30 16.34 -6.60
CA ILE A 86 3.08 16.06 -5.17
C ILE A 86 4.38 15.61 -4.50
N ILE A 87 5.12 14.68 -5.12
CA ILE A 87 6.41 14.21 -4.62
C ILE A 87 7.40 15.37 -4.46
N SER A 88 7.41 16.32 -5.39
CA SER A 88 8.30 17.50 -5.32
C SER A 88 8.00 18.48 -4.18
N VAL A 89 6.79 18.45 -3.60
CA VAL A 89 6.39 19.34 -2.50
C VAL A 89 6.30 18.65 -1.14
N ILE A 90 6.50 17.33 -1.09
CA ILE A 90 6.55 16.58 0.17
C ILE A 90 7.79 17.00 0.95
N ARG A 91 7.61 17.23 2.25
CA ARG A 91 8.69 17.57 3.18
C ARG A 91 8.90 16.43 4.18
N GLU A 92 10.13 16.24 4.62
CA GLU A 92 10.49 15.28 5.65
C GLU A 92 10.54 15.97 7.01
N GLN A 93 9.92 15.38 8.04
CA GLN A 93 9.88 15.89 9.43
C GLN A 93 9.86 14.81 10.49
#